data_AF-A0A938P251-F1
#
_entry.id   AF-A0A938P251-F1
#
_cell.length_a   1.000
_cell.length_b   1.000
_cell.length_c   1.000
_cell.angle_alpha   90.00
_cell.angle_beta   90.00
_cell.angle_gamma   90.00
#
_symmetry.space_group_name_H-M   'P 1'
#
loop_
_entity.id
_entity.type
_entity.pdbx_description
1 polymer ?
#
loop_
_entity_poly.entity_id
_entity_poly.type
_entity_poly.pdbx_seq_one_letter_code
_entity_poly.pdbx_strand_id
1 'polypeptide(L)' 'MGKDRINVLIADDHEMVREGIAQLLEETGEITVVGQAADGATVSRAT' A
#
# COMPACT_ATOMS: atom_id res chain seq x y z
N MET A 1 4.72 -18.93 -15.36
CA MET A 1 4.81 -17.46 -15.32
C MET A 1 4.05 -17.00 -14.10
N GLY A 2 4.72 -16.57 -13.03
CA GLY A 2 4.03 -15.93 -11.91
C GLY A 2 3.48 -14.59 -12.38
N LYS A 3 2.24 -14.26 -12.03
CA LYS A 3 1.69 -12.91 -12.24
C LYS A 3 2.64 -11.92 -11.56
N ASP A 4 3.02 -10.86 -12.27
CA ASP A 4 3.70 -9.72 -11.65
C ASP A 4 2.78 -9.16 -10.56
N ARG A 5 3.35 -8.96 -9.37
CA ARG A 5 2.61 -8.40 -8.23
C ARG A 5 2.23 -6.95 -8.49
N ILE A 6 1.06 -6.54 -8.02
CA ILE A 6 0.59 -5.16 -8.14
C ILE A 6 1.22 -4.34 -7.00
N ASN A 7 2.00 -3.32 -7.35
CA ASN A 7 2.58 -2.40 -6.38
C ASN A 7 1.58 -1.27 -6.05
N VAL A 8 1.29 -1.08 -4.77
CA VAL A 8 0.31 -0.10 -4.29
C VAL A 8 0.90 0.77 -3.18
N LEU A 9 0.55 2.07 -3.20
CA LEU A 9 0.75 2.99 -2.09
C LEU A 9 -0.60 3.34 -1.48
N ILE A 10 -0.70 3.34 -0.14
CA ILE A 10 -1.92 3.65 0.59
C ILE A 10 -1.82 5.07 1.13
N ALA A 11 -2.81 5.92 0.82
CA ALA A 11 -2.91 7.27 1.36
C ALA A 11 -4.23 7.46 2.10
N ASP A 12 -4.15 7.78 3.39
CA ASP A 12 -5.27 8.04 4.30
C ASP A 12 -4.73 8.83 5.51
N ASP A 13 -5.50 9.69 6.16
CA ASP A 13 -5.04 10.46 7.32
C ASP A 13 -5.10 9.68 8.65
N HIS A 14 -5.66 8.47 8.65
CA HIS A 14 -5.81 7.61 9.82
C HIS A 14 -4.86 6.40 9.79
N GLU A 15 -3.92 6.34 10.74
CA GLU A 15 -2.91 5.28 10.83
C GLU A 15 -3.50 3.87 10.91
N MET A 16 -4.46 3.64 11.81
CA MET A 16 -5.13 2.34 11.98
C MET A 16 -5.78 1.83 10.68
N VAL A 17 -6.32 2.73 9.85
CA VAL A 17 -6.94 2.38 8.57
C VAL A 17 -5.87 1.91 7.58
N ARG A 18 -4.76 2.64 7.46
CA ARG A 18 -3.67 2.26 6.55
C ARG A 18 -3.04 0.93 6.92
N GLU A 19 -2.81 0.68 8.21
CA GLU A 19 -2.26 -0.59 8.70
C GLU A 19 -3.20 -1.77 8.40
N GLY A 20 -4.49 -1.62 8.69
CA GLY A 20 -5.48 -2.67 8.42
C GLY A 20 -5.62 -2.98 6.94
N ILE A 21 -5.66 -1.95 6.07
CA ILE A 21 -5.70 -2.13 4.62
C ILE A 21 -4.42 -2.79 4.11
N ALA A 22 -3.24 -2.36 4.60
CA ALA A 22 -1.97 -2.93 4.18
C ALA A 22 -1.91 -4.44 4.45
N GLN A 23 -2.31 -4.85 5.66
CA GLN A 23 -2.35 -6.26 6.05
C GLN A 23 -3.29 -7.07 5.14
N LEU A 24 -4.51 -6.59 4.92
CA LEU A 24 -5.48 -7.27 4.04
C LEU A 24 -4.99 -7.41 2.59
N LEU A 25 -4.32 -6.39 2.06
CA LEU A 25 -3.79 -6.42 0.69
C LEU A 25 -2.60 -7.38 0.56
N GLU A 26 -1.67 -7.39 1.51
CA GLU A 26 -0.50 -8.28 1.50
C GLU A 26 -0.89 -9.75 1.68
N GLU A 27 -1.93 -10.06 2.46
CA GLU A 27 -2.46 -11.41 2.65
C GLU A 27 -2.92 -12.07 1.34
N THR A 28 -3.28 -11.28 0.31
CA THR A 28 -3.67 -11.80 -1.00
C THR A 28 -2.52 -12.47 -1.76
N GLY A 29 -1.26 -12.10 -1.45
CA GLY A 29 -0.08 -12.54 -2.19
C GLY A 29 0.07 -12.00 -3.62
N GLU A 30 -0.96 -11.31 -4.14
CA GLU A 30 -0.98 -10.66 -5.47
C GLU A 30 -0.55 -9.18 -5.39
N ILE A 31 -0.61 -8.56 -4.22
CA ILE A 31 -0.35 -7.14 -4.00
C ILE A 31 0.89 -6.96 -3.12
N THR A 32 1.66 -5.92 -3.38
CA THR A 32 2.78 -5.46 -2.55
C THR A 32 2.56 -4.01 -2.17
N VAL A 33 2.52 -3.73 -0.87
CA VAL A 33 2.40 -2.36 -0.35
C VAL A 33 3.81 -1.76 -0.32
N VAL A 34 4.07 -0.81 -1.22
CA VAL A 34 5.41 -0.21 -1.38
C VAL A 34 5.56 1.10 -0.60
N GLY A 35 4.49 1.56 0.05
CA GLY A 35 4.51 2.76 0.89
C GLY A 35 3.15 3.11 1.47
N GLN A 36 3.18 3.96 2.48
CA GLN A 36 1.99 4.56 3.08
C GLN A 36 2.23 6.06 3.29
N ALA A 37 1.19 6.87 3.16
CA ALA A 37 1.25 8.31 3.35
C ALA A 37 0.06 8.80 4.19
N ALA A 38 0.33 9.73 5.12
CA ALA A 38 -0.70 10.35 5.95
C ALA A 38 -1.37 11.54 5.26
N ASP A 39 -0.74 12.07 4.21
CA ASP A 39 -1.21 13.22 3.45
C ASP A 39 -0.58 13.20 2.05
N GLY A 40 -1.04 14.10 1.16
CA GLY A 40 -0.51 14.20 -0.20
C GLY A 40 0.92 14.74 -0.28
N ALA A 41 1.42 15.44 0.73
CA ALA A 41 2.76 16.01 0.74
C ALA A 41 3.84 14.95 1.05
N THR A 42 3.48 13.92 1.80
CA THR A 42 4.34 12.80 2.18
C THR A 42 4.36 11.66 1.15
N VAL A 43 3.50 11.71 0.11
CA VAL A 43 3.49 10.71 -0.97
C VAL A 43 4.78 10.79 -1.79
N SER A 44 5.64 9.78 -1.67
CA SER A 44 6.68 9.50 -2.66
C SER A 44 6.12 8.63 -3.79
N ARG A 45 6.48 8.94 -5.03
CA ARG A 45 6.06 8.12 -6.19
C ARG A 45 6.50 6.67 -5.99
N ALA A 46 5.54 5.75 -5.99
CA ALA A 46 5.81 4.31 -6.06
C ALA A 46 6.49 3.99 -7.41
N THR A 47 7.76 3.58 -7.38
CA THR A 47 8.52 3.12 -8.56
C THR A 47 8.75 1.63 -8.50
#